data_AF-A0A9W5PBX6-F1
#
_entry.id   AF-A0A9W5PBX6-F1
#
_cell.length_a   1.000
_cell.length_b   1.000
_cell.length_c   1.000
_cell.angle_alpha   90.00
_cell.angle_beta   90.00
_cell.angle_gamma   90.00
#
_symmetry.space_group_name_H-M   'P 1'
#
loop_
_entity.id
_entity.type
_entity.pdbx_description
1 polymer ?
#
loop_
_entity_poly.entity_id
_entity_poly.type
_entity_poly.pdbx_seq_one_letter_code
_entity_poly.pdbx_strand_id
1 'polypeptide(L)'
;MRYHYPWFYAYPYEIRRPPAPAVQTDTFIRSAREAAGLIADAQLVLGRIAGSRELSRRILTAAEQSDKQTVKRLIKQMGVRHEVDAVFNPDGIYISLIGTQSRMILALRWSEDRNHFASISL
;
A
#
# COMPACT_ATOMS: atom_id res chain seq x y z
N MET A 1 33.17 -15.93 58.42
CA MET A 1 33.12 -16.29 57.00
C MET A 1 32.71 -15.05 56.21
N ARG A 2 33.64 -14.44 55.46
CA ARG A 2 33.40 -13.22 54.66
C ARG A 2 33.12 -13.65 53.22
N TYR A 3 31.88 -13.49 52.77
CA TYR A 3 31.51 -13.75 51.39
C TYR A 3 31.99 -12.61 50.50
N HIS A 4 32.92 -12.93 49.60
CA HIS A 4 33.39 -12.02 48.56
C HIS A 4 32.38 -12.09 47.41
N TYR A 5 31.59 -11.02 47.21
CA TYR A 5 30.73 -10.91 46.04
C TYR A 5 31.60 -10.56 44.82
N PRO A 6 31.61 -11.37 43.75
CA PRO A 6 32.32 -11.01 42.54
C PRO A 6 31.58 -9.86 41.85
N TRP A 7 32.30 -8.78 41.60
CA TRP A 7 31.85 -7.66 40.79
C TRP A 7 31.57 -8.14 39.37
N PHE A 8 30.29 -8.21 38.99
CA PHE A 8 29.90 -8.37 37.60
C PHE A 8 30.20 -7.08 36.86
N TYR A 9 31.29 -7.06 36.10
CA TYR A 9 31.52 -6.05 35.08
C TYR A 9 30.44 -6.21 34.00
N ALA A 10 29.40 -5.38 34.06
CA ALA A 10 28.47 -5.19 32.96
C ALA A 10 29.23 -4.52 31.82
N TYR A 11 29.71 -5.33 30.86
CA TYR A 11 30.21 -4.78 29.60
C TYR A 11 29.05 -4.08 28.90
N PRO A 12 29.10 -2.77 28.64
CA PRO A 12 28.11 -2.11 27.81
C PRO A 12 28.25 -2.70 26.41
N TYR A 13 27.31 -3.57 26.02
CA TYR A 13 27.09 -3.91 24.64
C TYR A 13 26.61 -2.64 23.94
N GLU A 14 27.55 -1.89 23.37
CA GLU A 14 27.23 -0.87 22.39
C GLU A 14 26.59 -1.58 21.20
N ILE A 15 25.27 -1.46 21.07
CA ILE A 15 24.56 -1.78 19.83
C ILE A 15 25.11 -0.84 18.76
N ARG A 16 26.18 -1.24 18.07
CA ARG A 16 26.64 -0.58 16.85
C ARG A 16 25.55 -0.74 15.81
N ARG A 17 24.71 0.28 15.69
CA ARG A 17 23.79 0.40 14.56
C ARG A 17 24.65 0.42 13.29
N PRO A 18 24.33 -0.39 12.27
CA PRO A 18 24.98 -0.26 10.98
C PRO A 18 24.93 1.20 10.53
N PRO A 19 26.00 1.74 9.91
CA PRO A 19 25.94 3.05 9.32
C PRO A 19 24.74 3.10 8.35
N ALA A 20 23.95 4.17 8.43
CA ALA A 20 22.81 4.35 7.55
C ALA A 20 23.28 4.22 6.09
N PRO A 21 22.52 3.54 5.23
CA PRO A 21 22.89 3.43 3.82
C PRO A 21 23.04 4.83 3.23
N ALA A 22 24.01 5.00 2.34
CA ALA A 22 24.21 6.26 1.64
C ALA A 22 22.87 6.69 1.01
N VAL A 23 22.43 7.92 1.29
CA VAL A 23 21.18 8.46 0.74
C VAL A 23 21.33 8.50 -0.78
N GLN A 24 20.61 7.62 -1.47
CA GLN A 24 20.61 7.55 -2.94
C GLN A 24 19.57 8.54 -3.48
N THR A 25 19.93 9.82 -3.54
CA THR A 25 19.06 10.88 -4.06
C THR A 25 18.54 10.57 -5.46
N ASP A 26 19.35 9.93 -6.31
CA ASP A 26 18.93 9.50 -7.65
C ASP A 26 17.79 8.49 -7.63
N THR A 27 17.82 7.53 -6.71
CA THR A 27 16.76 6.53 -6.55
C THR A 27 15.46 7.19 -6.10
N PHE A 28 15.55 8.17 -5.19
CA PHE A 28 14.38 8.94 -4.75
C PHE A 28 13.80 9.83 -5.87
N ILE A 29 14.64 10.47 -6.69
CA ILE A 29 14.18 11.24 -7.85
C ILE A 29 13.52 10.33 -8.90
N ARG A 30 14.09 9.14 -9.16
CA ARG A 30 13.50 8.18 -10.10
C ARG A 30 12.15 7.66 -9.61
N SER A 31 12.01 7.33 -8.33
CA SER A 31 10.72 6.90 -7.78
C SER A 31 9.68 8.01 -7.87
N ALA A 32 10.04 9.27 -7.65
CA ALA A 32 9.13 10.41 -7.81
C ALA A 32 8.67 10.59 -9.27
N ARG A 33 9.56 10.42 -10.25
CA ARG A 33 9.21 10.49 -11.68
C ARG A 33 8.28 9.34 -12.09
N GLU A 34 8.53 8.14 -11.61
CA GLU A 34 7.66 6.98 -11.88
C GLU A 34 6.29 7.15 -11.21
N ALA A 35 6.26 7.68 -9.98
CA ALA A 35 5.02 7.95 -9.26
C ALA A 35 4.09 8.91 -10.02
N ALA A 36 4.63 9.84 -10.82
CA ALA A 36 3.81 10.69 -11.69
C ALA A 36 3.02 9.88 -12.73
N GLY A 37 3.59 8.79 -13.25
CA GLY A 37 2.88 7.84 -14.11
C GLY A 37 1.79 7.08 -13.36
N LEU A 38 2.06 6.67 -12.12
CA LEU A 38 1.06 6.04 -11.24
C LEU A 38 -0.10 6.98 -10.94
N ILE A 39 0.15 8.29 -10.76
CA ILE A 39 -0.91 9.31 -10.58
C ILE A 39 -1.83 9.37 -11.79
N ALA A 40 -1.28 9.37 -13.01
CA ALA A 40 -2.11 9.42 -14.21
C ALA A 40 -3.03 8.20 -14.33
N ASP A 41 -2.50 7.01 -14.02
CA ASP A 41 -3.28 5.77 -13.97
C ASP A 41 -4.34 5.81 -12.86
N ALA A 42 -4.00 6.34 -11.68
CA ALA A 42 -4.93 6.54 -10.58
C ALA A 42 -6.09 7.47 -10.96
N GLN A 43 -5.80 8.61 -11.59
CA GLN A 43 -6.82 9.55 -12.07
C GLN A 43 -7.78 8.87 -13.05
N LEU A 44 -7.24 8.04 -13.95
CA LEU A 44 -8.05 7.29 -14.90
C LEU A 44 -8.98 6.30 -14.17
N VAL A 45 -8.45 5.52 -13.23
CA VAL A 45 -9.23 4.54 -12.46
C VAL A 45 -10.34 5.24 -11.68
N LEU A 46 -10.01 6.29 -10.95
CA LEU A 46 -10.97 7.08 -10.17
C LEU A 46 -12.05 7.70 -11.06
N GLY A 47 -11.66 8.27 -12.22
CA GLY A 47 -12.60 8.86 -13.17
C GLY A 47 -13.57 7.84 -13.76
N ARG A 48 -13.11 6.62 -14.06
CA ARG A 48 -13.96 5.53 -14.58
C ARG A 48 -14.92 5.01 -13.52
N ILE A 49 -14.46 4.81 -12.29
CA ILE A 49 -15.30 4.38 -11.17
C ILE A 49 -16.38 5.45 -10.89
N ALA A 50 -15.98 6.71 -10.70
CA ALA A 50 -16.90 7.82 -10.44
C ALA A 50 -17.88 8.08 -11.59
N GLY A 51 -17.45 7.89 -12.84
CA GLY A 51 -18.26 8.10 -14.03
C GLY A 51 -19.19 6.94 -14.41
N SER A 52 -19.11 5.78 -13.74
CA SER A 52 -19.93 4.61 -14.11
C SER A 52 -20.46 3.86 -12.88
N ARG A 53 -21.76 4.04 -12.63
CA ARG A 53 -22.48 3.30 -11.58
C ARG A 53 -22.44 1.79 -11.81
N GLU A 54 -22.59 1.33 -13.05
CA GLU A 54 -22.58 -0.10 -13.37
C GLU A 54 -21.18 -0.72 -13.13
N LEU A 55 -20.11 -0.03 -13.51
CA LEU A 55 -18.74 -0.48 -13.21
C LEU A 55 -18.50 -0.56 -11.71
N SER A 56 -18.88 0.50 -10.98
CA SER A 56 -18.77 0.54 -9.52
C SER A 56 -19.51 -0.63 -8.87
N ARG A 57 -20.75 -0.91 -9.31
CA ARG A 57 -21.54 -2.04 -8.81
C ARG A 57 -20.85 -3.38 -9.05
N ARG A 58 -20.29 -3.60 -10.24
CA ARG A 58 -19.55 -4.85 -10.55
C ARG A 58 -18.32 -5.03 -9.68
N ILE A 59 -17.57 -3.95 -9.42
CA ILE A 59 -16.40 -3.99 -8.53
C ILE A 59 -16.83 -4.33 -7.11
N LEU A 60 -17.89 -3.67 -6.61
CA LEU A 60 -18.44 -3.96 -5.28
C LEU A 60 -18.90 -5.41 -5.14
N THR A 61 -19.70 -5.91 -6.09
CA THR A 61 -20.17 -7.30 -6.07
C THR A 61 -19.00 -8.29 -6.10
N ALA A 62 -17.98 -8.05 -6.93
CA ALA A 62 -16.80 -8.91 -6.95
C ALA A 62 -16.01 -8.86 -5.63
N ALA A 63 -15.89 -7.67 -5.02
CA ALA A 63 -15.23 -7.50 -3.73
C ALA A 63 -16.00 -8.17 -2.58
N GLU A 64 -17.32 -8.06 -2.55
CA GLU A 64 -18.20 -8.75 -1.58
C GLU A 64 -18.03 -10.27 -1.66
N GLN A 65 -17.86 -10.81 -2.87
CA GLN A 65 -17.59 -12.23 -3.12
C GLN A 65 -16.13 -12.64 -2.86
N SER A 66 -15.30 -11.70 -2.41
CA SER A 66 -13.85 -11.87 -2.24
C SER A 66 -13.09 -12.26 -3.52
N ASP A 67 -13.65 -11.98 -4.70
CA ASP A 67 -13.05 -12.30 -5.99
C ASP A 67 -12.02 -11.23 -6.42
N LYS A 68 -10.81 -11.38 -5.90
CA LYS A 68 -9.67 -10.51 -6.23
C LYS A 68 -9.34 -10.51 -7.72
N GLN A 69 -9.49 -11.64 -8.41
CA GLN A 69 -9.12 -11.75 -9.82
C GLN A 69 -10.05 -10.91 -10.69
N THR A 70 -11.35 -10.97 -10.43
CA THR A 70 -12.32 -10.15 -11.16
C THR A 70 -12.11 -8.67 -10.89
N VAL A 71 -11.86 -8.26 -9.64
CA VAL A 71 -11.56 -6.85 -9.31
C VAL A 71 -10.31 -6.36 -10.07
N LYS A 72 -9.21 -7.13 -10.02
CA LYS A 72 -7.96 -6.79 -10.74
C LYS A 72 -8.19 -6.69 -12.25
N ARG A 73 -8.97 -7.60 -12.83
CA ARG A 73 -9.32 -7.59 -14.26
C ARG A 73 -10.15 -6.36 -14.62
N LEU A 74 -11.18 -6.02 -13.84
CA LEU A 74 -12.02 -4.85 -14.07
C LEU A 74 -11.21 -3.56 -14.01
N ILE A 75 -10.26 -3.44 -13.08
CA ILE A 75 -9.38 -2.26 -12.98
C ILE A 75 -8.41 -2.22 -14.16
N LYS A 76 -7.78 -3.33 -14.55
CA LYS A 76 -6.90 -3.38 -15.74
C LYS A 76 -7.64 -2.99 -17.03
N GLN A 77 -8.90 -3.40 -17.18
CA GLN A 77 -9.73 -3.05 -18.34
C GLN A 77 -9.99 -1.55 -18.47
N MET A 78 -9.74 -0.75 -17.43
CA MET A 78 -9.87 0.71 -17.51
C MET A 78 -8.77 1.36 -18.37
N GLY A 79 -7.69 0.63 -18.67
CA GLY A 79 -6.55 1.14 -19.45
C GLY A 79 -5.34 1.49 -18.61
N VAL A 80 -5.26 0.96 -17.38
CA VAL A 80 -4.10 1.10 -16.50
C VAL A 80 -2.90 0.40 -17.12
N ARG A 81 -1.75 1.09 -17.15
CA ARG A 81 -0.52 0.57 -17.74
C ARG A 81 0.31 -0.22 -16.73
N HIS A 82 0.25 0.17 -15.47
CA HIS A 82 1.02 -0.44 -14.40
C HIS A 82 0.36 -1.70 -13.84
N GLU A 83 1.12 -2.47 -13.06
CA GLU A 83 0.55 -3.59 -12.34
C GLU A 83 -0.42 -3.09 -11.27
N VAL A 84 -1.50 -3.83 -11.08
CA VAL A 84 -2.56 -3.49 -10.13
C VAL A 84 -2.70 -4.64 -9.17
N ASP A 85 -2.84 -4.32 -7.89
CA ASP A 85 -3.35 -5.23 -6.87
C ASP A 85 -4.52 -4.61 -6.12
N ALA A 86 -5.38 -5.45 -5.54
CA ALA A 86 -6.55 -4.98 -4.83
C ALA A 86 -6.76 -5.80 -3.55
N VAL A 87 -6.94 -5.09 -2.44
CA VAL A 87 -7.34 -5.64 -1.15
C VAL A 87 -8.62 -4.93 -0.73
N PHE A 88 -9.57 -5.67 -0.18
CA PHE A 88 -10.85 -5.13 0.20
C PHE A 88 -11.28 -5.72 1.54
N ASN A 89 -12.03 -4.93 2.28
CA ASN A 89 -12.69 -5.30 3.52
C ASN A 89 -14.14 -4.77 3.46
N PRO A 90 -15.02 -5.11 4.41
CA PRO A 90 -16.39 -4.63 4.40
C PRO A 90 -16.54 -3.10 4.40
N ASP A 91 -15.50 -2.35 4.78
CA ASP A 91 -15.53 -0.88 4.86
C ASP A 91 -15.13 -0.22 3.53
N GLY A 92 -14.30 -0.88 2.70
CA GLY A 92 -13.77 -0.31 1.48
C GLY A 92 -12.76 -1.18 0.71
N ILE A 93 -12.16 -0.56 -0.31
CA ILE A 93 -11.14 -1.14 -1.18
C ILE A 93 -9.87 -0.30 -1.21
N TYR A 94 -8.76 -1.02 -1.21
CA TYR A 94 -7.41 -0.51 -1.40
C TYR A 94 -6.90 -1.02 -2.74
N ILE A 95 -6.72 -0.10 -3.68
CA ILE A 95 -6.15 -0.39 -4.99
C ILE A 95 -4.68 0.02 -4.95
N SER A 96 -3.77 -0.93 -5.11
CA SER A 96 -2.34 -0.68 -5.25
C SER A 96 -1.95 -0.63 -6.71
N LEU A 97 -1.40 0.49 -7.16
CA LEU A 97 -0.71 0.60 -8.44
C LEU A 97 0.79 0.44 -8.18
N ILE A 98 1.41 -0.53 -8.84
CA ILE A 98 2.78 -0.98 -8.56
C ILE A 98 3.66 -0.63 -9.76
N GLY A 99 4.63 0.24 -9.50
CA GLY A 99 5.76 0.52 -10.38
C GLY A 99 7.01 -0.22 -9.92
N THR A 100 8.10 -0.02 -10.66
CA THR A 100 9.41 -0.65 -10.42
C THR A 100 10.10 -0.07 -9.18
N GLN A 101 9.91 1.22 -8.90
CA GLN A 101 10.53 1.96 -7.79
C GLN A 101 9.52 2.73 -6.93
N SER A 102 8.24 2.71 -7.30
CA SER A 102 7.17 3.45 -6.64
C SER A 102 5.91 2.60 -6.51
N ARG A 103 5.10 2.90 -5.49
CA ARG A 103 3.81 2.27 -5.25
C ARG A 103 2.82 3.35 -4.86
N MET A 104 1.64 3.35 -5.47
CA MET A 104 0.54 4.22 -5.12
C MET A 104 -0.62 3.40 -4.58
N ILE A 105 -1.24 3.86 -3.50
CA ILE A 105 -2.33 3.15 -2.85
C ILE A 105 -3.53 4.08 -2.78
N LEU A 106 -4.62 3.67 -3.42
CA LEU A 106 -5.90 4.37 -3.43
C LEU A 106 -6.83 3.66 -2.46
N ALA A 107 -7.27 4.36 -1.41
CA ALA A 107 -8.26 3.85 -0.47
C ALA A 107 -9.61 4.49 -0.78
N LEU A 108 -10.61 3.66 -1.10
CA LEU A 108 -11.98 4.07 -1.41
C LEU A 108 -12.94 3.39 -0.46
N ARG A 109 -13.86 4.16 0.13
CA ARG A 109 -14.88 3.66 1.06
C ARG A 109 -16.18 3.39 0.32
N TRP A 110 -16.93 2.41 0.79
CA TRP A 110 -18.31 2.17 0.34
C TRP A 110 -19.28 1.90 1.49
N SER A 111 -18.79 1.69 2.72
CA SER A 111 -19.64 1.63 3.91
C SER A 111 -19.64 2.99 4.63
N GLU A 112 -20.82 3.42 5.08
CA GLU A 112 -21.01 4.64 5.87
C GLU A 112 -20.93 4.38 7.38
N ASP A 113 -20.88 3.12 7.81
CA ASP A 113 -21.04 2.73 9.22
C ASP A 113 -19.84 3.09 10.12
N ARG A 114 -18.68 3.46 9.56
CA ARG A 114 -17.46 3.77 10.33
C ARG A 114 -16.75 5.04 9.87
N ASN A 115 -16.34 5.87 10.85
CA ASN A 115 -15.66 7.17 10.65
C ASN A 115 -14.18 7.06 10.22
N HIS A 116 -13.62 5.86 10.06
CA HIS A 116 -12.21 5.67 9.67
C HIS A 116 -12.04 4.43 8.79
N PHE A 117 -11.11 4.50 7.84
CA PHE A 117 -10.61 3.30 7.15
C PHE A 117 -9.89 2.43 8.17
N ALA A 118 -10.36 1.20 8.37
CA ALA A 118 -9.62 0.23 9.16
C ALA A 118 -8.24 0.01 8.52
N SER A 119 -7.18 0.19 9.31
CA SER A 119 -5.80 -0.07 8.86
C SER A 119 -5.71 -1.49 8.32
N ILE A 120 -5.43 -1.63 7.03
CA ILE A 120 -5.07 -2.92 6.44
C ILE A 120 -3.56 -3.03 6.45
N SER A 121 -3.04 -4.14 6.96
CA SER A 121 -1.64 -4.53 6.79
C SER A 121 -1.41 -4.84 5.31
N LEU A 122 -0.73 -3.93 4.60
CA LEU A 122 -0.46 -3.93 3.16
C LEU A 122 0.87 -4.57 2.77
#